data_AF-A0AAN9GSL1-F1
#
_entry.id   AF-A0AAN9GSL1-F1
#
_cell.length_a   1.000
_cell.length_b   1.000
_cell.length_c   1.000
_cell.angle_alpha   90.00
_cell.angle_beta   90.00
_cell.angle_gamma   90.00
#
_symmetry.space_group_name_H-M   'P 1'
#
loop_
_entity.id
_entity.type
_entity.pdbx_description
1 polymer ?
#
loop_
_entity_poly.entity_id
_entity_poly.type
_entity_poly.pdbx_seq_one_letter_code
_entity_poly.pdbx_strand_id
1 'polypeptide(L)'
;MSAMRTMLASIGLVGIVGLGYGMWAMISPGEERKREMLKNLPEANPIRMEESRKRNALMLQVLKEAAETNENIARGIGGQK
;
A
#
# COMPACT_ATOMS: atom_id res chain seq x y z
N MET A 1 23.82 -33.86 25.50
CA MET A 1 23.50 -32.45 25.79
C MET A 1 22.86 -31.68 24.63
N SER A 2 23.14 -32.01 23.36
CA SER A 2 22.61 -31.27 22.19
C SER A 2 21.09 -31.44 21.98
N ALA A 3 20.58 -32.69 21.93
CA ALA A 3 19.16 -32.94 21.61
C ALA A 3 18.15 -32.31 22.58
N MET A 4 18.39 -32.40 23.89
CA MET A 4 17.53 -31.80 24.92
C MET A 4 17.47 -30.27 24.77
N ARG A 5 18.62 -29.63 24.52
CA ARG A 5 18.69 -28.18 24.31
C ARG A 5 17.92 -27.77 23.04
N THR A 6 18.07 -28.53 21.96
CA THR A 6 17.33 -28.29 20.72
C THR A 6 15.83 -28.43 20.92
N MET A 7 15.37 -29.46 21.65
CA MET A 7 13.96 -29.69 21.93
C MET A 7 13.33 -28.55 22.74
N LEU A 8 14.01 -28.12 23.80
CA LEU A 8 13.58 -26.98 24.62
C LEU A 8 13.56 -25.67 23.81
N ALA A 9 14.57 -25.44 22.97
CA ALA A 9 14.63 -24.27 22.10
C ALA A 9 13.48 -24.26 21.08
N SER A 10 13.16 -25.40 20.46
CA SER A 10 12.03 -25.50 19.52
C SER A 10 10.69 -25.23 20.18
N ILE A 11 10.46 -25.73 21.41
CA ILE A 11 9.23 -25.45 22.17
C ILE A 11 9.13 -23.96 22.49
N GLY A 12 10.23 -23.35 22.93
CA GLY A 12 10.28 -21.91 23.18
C GLY A 12 9.96 -21.09 21.93
N LEU A 13 10.49 -21.49 20.77
CA LEU A 13 10.25 -20.82 19.50
C LEU A 13 8.78 -20.90 19.06
N VAL A 14 8.16 -22.09 19.18
CA VAL A 14 6.72 -22.26 18.92
C VAL A 14 5.89 -21.40 19.86
N GLY A 15 6.27 -21.31 21.14
CA GLY A 15 5.60 -20.44 22.12
C GLY A 15 5.64 -18.97 21.70
N ILE A 16 6.80 -18.46 21.28
CA ILE A 16 6.96 -17.07 20.82
C ILE A 16 6.11 -16.81 19.56
N VAL A 17 6.13 -17.72 18.60
CA VAL A 17 5.33 -17.61 17.37
C VAL A 17 3.84 -17.61 17.70
N GLY A 18 3.39 -18.49 18.59
CA GLY A 18 2.00 -18.56 19.02
C GLY A 18 1.53 -17.28 19.72
N LEU A 19 2.36 -16.72 20.62
CA LEU A 19 2.07 -15.45 21.29
C LEU A 19 2.01 -14.28 20.29
N GLY A 20 2.99 -14.20 19.38
CA GLY A 20 3.00 -13.17 18.33
C GLY A 20 1.77 -13.24 17.43
N TYR A 21 1.38 -14.45 17.01
CA TYR A 21 0.17 -14.66 16.22
C TYR A 21 -1.10 -14.30 16.99
N GLY A 22 -1.20 -14.69 18.27
CA GLY A 22 -2.35 -14.36 19.11
C GLY A 22 -2.52 -12.85 19.31
N MET A 23 -1.42 -12.13 19.58
CA MET A 23 -1.43 -10.67 19.70
C MET A 23 -1.82 -10.01 18.37
N TRP A 24 -1.28 -10.49 17.25
CA TRP A 24 -1.62 -9.97 15.92
C TRP A 24 -3.10 -10.20 15.58
N ALA A 25 -3.63 -11.39 15.85
CA ALA A 25 -5.03 -11.72 15.59
C ALA A 25 -6.00 -10.85 16.40
N MET A 26 -5.63 -10.49 17.65
CA MET A 26 -6.44 -9.61 18.50
C MET A 26 -6.46 -8.16 18.02
N ILE A 27 -5.33 -7.66 17.50
CA ILE A 27 -5.20 -6.26 17.04
C ILE A 27 -5.66 -6.10 15.59
N SER A 28 -5.50 -7.13 14.76
CA SER A 28 -5.84 -7.06 13.35
C SER A 28 -7.34 -6.81 13.18
N PRO A 29 -7.75 -5.76 12.45
CA PRO A 29 -9.16 -5.53 12.19
C PRO A 29 -9.71 -6.73 11.42
N GLY A 30 -10.75 -7.36 11.97
CA GLY A 30 -11.44 -8.49 11.34
C GLY A 30 -11.89 -8.16 9.91
N GLU A 31 -12.12 -9.18 9.10
CA GLU A 31 -12.49 -9.01 7.69
C GLU A 31 -13.70 -8.08 7.49
N GLU A 32 -14.65 -8.09 8.43
CA GLU A 32 -15.81 -7.19 8.41
C GLU A 32 -15.40 -5.72 8.55
N ARG A 33 -14.51 -5.39 9.49
CA ARG A 33 -14.00 -4.03 9.68
C ARG A 33 -13.15 -3.58 8.49
N LYS A 34 -12.40 -4.50 7.86
CA LYS A 34 -11.72 -4.20 6.58
C LYS A 34 -12.71 -3.89 5.46
N ARG A 35 -13.80 -4.67 5.34
CA ARG A 35 -14.86 -4.40 4.34
C ARG A 35 -15.57 -3.08 4.62
N GLU A 36 -15.80 -2.70 5.87
CA GLU A 36 -16.34 -1.39 6.24
C GLU A 36 -15.39 -0.24 5.91
N MET A 37 -14.09 -0.40 6.17
CA MET A 37 -13.10 0.59 5.77
C MET A 37 -13.06 0.78 4.25
N LEU A 38 -13.18 -0.31 3.48
CA LEU A 38 -13.25 -0.25 2.01
C LEU A 38 -14.51 0.46 1.51
N LYS A 39 -15.65 0.32 2.19
CA LYS A 39 -16.90 1.04 1.85
C LYS A 39 -16.79 2.55 2.08
N ASN A 40 -15.94 2.98 3.02
CA ASN A 40 -15.71 4.39 3.32
C ASN A 40 -14.64 5.04 2.43
N LEU A 41 -14.01 4.27 1.52
CA LEU A 41 -13.09 4.86 0.56
C LEU A 41 -13.86 5.73 -0.44
N PRO A 42 -13.32 6.90 -0.83
CA PRO A 42 -13.94 7.76 -1.84
C PRO A 42 -14.09 7.06 -3.20
N GLU A 43 -13.28 6.02 -3.45
CA GLU A 43 -13.31 5.16 -4.64
C GLU A 43 -14.47 4.14 -4.65
N ALA A 44 -15.11 3.87 -3.51
CA ALA A 44 -16.27 2.97 -3.45
C ALA A 44 -17.53 3.60 -4.07
N ASN A 45 -17.55 4.93 -4.23
CA ASN A 45 -18.65 5.63 -4.90
C ASN A 45 -18.37 5.74 -6.40
N PRO A 46 -19.17 5.08 -7.27
CA PRO A 46 -18.96 5.08 -8.72
C PRO A 46 -19.03 6.50 -9.33
N ILE A 47 -19.80 7.40 -8.74
CA ILE A 47 -19.94 8.79 -9.21
C ILE A 47 -18.63 9.57 -8.98
N ARG A 48 -18.01 9.40 -7.80
CA ARG A 48 -16.73 10.05 -7.48
C ARG A 48 -15.57 9.47 -8.28
N MET A 49 -15.63 8.19 -8.63
CA MET A 49 -14.68 7.55 -9.53
C MET A 49 -14.71 8.18 -10.92
N GLU A 50 -15.89 8.44 -11.48
CA GLU A 50 -16.00 9.12 -12.78
C GLU A 50 -15.49 10.56 -12.74
N GLU A 51 -15.82 11.32 -11.70
CA GLU A 51 -15.30 12.68 -11.50
C GLU A 51 -13.77 12.69 -11.36
N SER A 52 -13.21 11.77 -10.57
CA SER A 52 -11.76 11.61 -10.40
C SER A 52 -11.08 11.22 -11.70
N ARG A 53 -11.69 10.30 -12.48
CA ARG A 53 -11.19 9.92 -13.82
C ARG A 53 -11.18 11.10 -14.78
N LYS A 54 -12.26 11.88 -14.86
CA LYS A 54 -12.33 13.09 -15.70
C LYS A 54 -11.29 14.12 -15.27
N ARG A 55 -11.16 14.37 -13.97
CA ARG A 55 -10.15 15.28 -13.42
C ARG A 55 -8.72 14.82 -13.75
N ASN A 56 -8.41 13.53 -13.56
CA ASN A 56 -7.10 12.99 -13.87
C ASN A 56 -6.80 13.06 -15.37
N ALA A 57 -7.77 12.79 -16.23
CA ALA A 57 -7.59 12.90 -17.68
C ALA A 57 -7.24 14.35 -18.08
N LEU A 58 -7.95 15.34 -17.53
CA LEU A 58 -7.67 16.76 -17.78
C LEU A 58 -6.29 17.17 -17.25
N MET A 59 -5.95 16.76 -16.03
CA MET A 59 -4.66 17.08 -15.44
C MET A 59 -3.49 16.45 -16.23
N LEU A 60 -3.64 15.20 -16.66
CA LEU A 60 -2.66 14.53 -17.52
C LEU A 60 -2.53 15.19 -18.89
N GLN A 61 -3.63 15.67 -19.46
CA GLN A 61 -3.61 16.42 -20.71
C GLN A 61 -2.81 17.72 -20.56
N VAL A 62 -3.05 18.48 -19.50
CA VAL A 62 -2.30 19.72 -19.20
C VAL A 62 -0.82 19.43 -18.97
N LEU A 63 -0.49 18.38 -18.22
CA LEU A 63 0.90 17.98 -17.99
C LEU A 63 1.59 17.56 -19.29
N LYS A 64 0.89 16.84 -20.16
CA LYS A 64 1.40 16.44 -21.47
C LYS A 64 1.68 17.65 -22.35
N GLU A 65 0.72 18.58 -22.44
CA GLU A 65 0.88 19.81 -23.19
C GLU A 65 2.05 20.63 -22.68
N ALA A 66 2.14 20.84 -21.36
CA ALA A 66 3.27 21.52 -20.71
C ALA A 66 4.60 20.82 -20.99
N ALA A 67 4.64 19.48 -20.98
CA ALA A 67 5.84 18.71 -21.27
C ALA A 67 6.28 18.78 -22.75
N GLU A 68 5.33 18.98 -23.66
CA GLU A 68 5.57 19.15 -25.10
C GLU A 68 6.13 20.55 -25.43
N THR A 69 5.84 21.56 -24.60
CA THR A 69 6.37 22.91 -24.76
C THR A 69 7.90 23.02 -24.62
N ASN A 70 8.45 24.10 -25.19
CA ASN A 70 9.86 24.45 -25.06
C ASN A 70 10.24 25.01 -23.68
N GLU A 71 9.25 25.30 -22.83
CA GLU A 71 9.44 25.80 -21.46
C GLU A 71 9.61 24.65 -20.44
N ASN A 72 9.60 23.41 -20.91
CA ASN A 72 9.81 22.24 -20.08
C ASN A 72 11.24 22.20 -19.50
N ILE A 73 11.38 22.67 -18.26
CA ILE A 73 12.63 22.69 -17.50
C ILE A 73 13.26 21.30 -17.31
N ALA A 74 12.47 20.22 -17.37
CA ALA A 74 12.98 18.86 -17.22
C ALA A 74 13.77 18.37 -18.46
N ARG A 75 13.54 18.96 -19.65
CA ARG A 75 14.31 18.63 -20.86
C ARG A 75 15.79 19.00 -20.74
N GLY A 76 16.09 20.12 -20.06
CA GLY A 76 17.47 20.59 -19.88
C GLY A 76 18.29 19.75 -18.89
N ILE A 77 17.64 19.09 -17.94
CA ILE A 77 18.31 18.31 -16.88
C ILE A 77 18.66 16.89 -17.35
N GLY A 78 17.90 16.32 -18.30
CA GLY A 78 18.10 14.94 -18.79
C GLY A 78 18.98 14.79 -20.05
N GLY A 79 19.37 15.89 -20.70
CA GLY A 79 20.04 15.88 -22.02
C GLY A 79 21.57 15.88 -22.00
N GLN A 80 22.22 15.87 -20.83
CA GLN A 80 23.67 15.76 -20.73
C GLN A 80 24.09 14.35 -20.29
N LYS A 81 24.14 13.44 -21.25
CA LYS A 81 25.05 12.28 -21.26
C LYS A 81 25.52 12.02 -22.67
#